data_AF-A0A1U7M6P6-F1
#
_entry.id   AF-A0A1U7M6P6-F1
#
_cell.length_a   1.000
_cell.length_b   1.000
_cell.length_c   1.000
_cell.angle_alpha   90.00
_cell.angle_beta   90.00
_cell.angle_gamma   90.00
#
_symmetry.space_group_name_H-M   'P 1'
#
loop_
_entity.id
_entity.type
_entity.pdbx_description
1 polymer ?
#
loop_
_entity_poly.entity_id
_entity_poly.type
_entity_poly.pdbx_seq_one_letter_code
_entity_poly.pdbx_strand_id
1 'polypeptide(L)' 'MASDITKEVSRDYGVLIEEEGIALRGLFIIDPSGIVRYSVVHDLNVGRNVDETLRVLKALETGGLCPVNWEEGEDLL' A
#
# COMPACT_ATOMS: atom_id res chain seq x y z
N MET A 1 2.55 -11.85 12.03
CA MET A 1 1.24 -11.18 12.23
C MET A 1 1.39 -10.21 13.40
N ALA A 2 0.72 -9.06 13.34
CA ALA A 2 0.69 -8.05 14.40
C ALA A 2 -0.74 -7.91 14.95
N SER A 3 -0.90 -7.26 16.10
CA SER A 3 -2.20 -7.03 16.75
C SER A 3 -2.42 -5.55 17.01
N ASP A 4 -3.62 -5.05 16.71
CA ASP A 4 -4.04 -3.65 16.90
C ASP A 4 -5.29 -3.60 17.81
N ILE A 5 -5.12 -4.04 19.06
CA ILE A 5 -6.24 -4.15 20.03
C ILE A 5 -6.85 -2.77 20.33
N THR A 6 -6.01 -1.73 20.41
CA THR A 6 -6.44 -0.35 20.67
C THR A 6 -7.11 0.31 19.45
N LYS A 7 -6.96 -0.30 18.27
CA LYS A 7 -7.40 0.23 16.97
C LYS A 7 -6.74 1.56 16.59
N GLU A 8 -5.68 1.94 17.31
CA GLU A 8 -4.95 3.20 17.09
C GLU A 8 -4.24 3.16 15.74
N VAL A 9 -3.60 2.02 15.40
CA VAL A 9 -2.88 1.90 14.12
C VAL A 9 -3.86 1.99 12.95
N SER A 10 -4.97 1.24 13.00
CA SER A 10 -5.97 1.28 11.93
C SER A 10 -6.58 2.67 11.75
N ARG A 11 -6.76 3.42 12.85
CA ARG A 11 -7.27 4.79 12.82
C ARG A 11 -6.24 5.78 12.27
N ASP A 12 -5.00 5.70 12.72
CA ASP A 12 -3.91 6.58 12.30
C ASP A 12 -3.61 6.43 10.80
N TYR A 13 -3.76 5.22 10.27
CA TYR A 13 -3.64 4.93 8.84
C TYR A 13 -4.93 5.21 8.04
N GLY A 14 -6.00 5.69 8.69
CA GLY A 14 -7.25 6.07 8.05
C GLY A 14 -8.03 4.89 7.44
N VAL A 15 -7.83 3.67 7.94
CA VAL A 15 -8.45 2.44 7.41
C VAL A 15 -9.46 1.82 8.37
N LEU A 16 -9.64 2.36 9.57
CA LEU A 16 -10.63 1.87 10.53
C LEU A 16 -12.07 2.27 10.12
N ILE A 17 -12.95 1.28 10.03
CA ILE A 17 -14.40 1.50 10.04
C ILE A 17 -14.83 1.61 11.50
N GLU A 18 -15.05 2.83 12.00
CA GLU A 18 -15.32 3.07 13.44
C GLU A 18 -16.55 2.29 13.94
N GLU A 19 -17.61 2.24 13.15
CA GLU A 19 -18.89 1.60 13.53
C GLU A 19 -18.78 0.07 13.63
N GLU A 20 -18.01 -0.56 12.72
CA GLU A 20 -17.82 -2.00 12.68
C GLU A 20 -16.62 -2.45 13.50
N GLY A 21 -15.72 -1.52 13.81
CA GLY A 21 -14.52 -1.78 14.59
C GLY A 21 -13.50 -2.67 13.89
N ILE A 22 -13.51 -2.70 12.55
CA ILE A 22 -12.60 -3.48 11.70
C ILE A 22 -11.89 -2.55 10.71
N ALA A 23 -10.72 -2.97 10.22
CA ALA A 23 -10.01 -2.22 9.20
C ALA A 23 -10.46 -2.62 7.78
N LEU A 24 -10.57 -1.63 6.90
CA LEU A 24 -10.54 -1.80 5.45
C LEU A 24 -9.24 -2.48 5.02
N ARG A 25 -9.21 -2.94 3.76
CA ARG A 25 -8.04 -3.64 3.20
C ARG A 25 -6.98 -2.64 2.72
N GLY A 26 -6.37 -1.95 3.68
CA GLY A 26 -5.22 -1.08 3.46
C GLY A 26 -3.94 -1.83 3.14
N LEU A 27 -3.13 -1.27 2.25
CA LEU A 27 -1.75 -1.66 1.99
C LEU A 27 -0.89 -0.41 1.85
N PHE A 28 0.25 -0.40 2.51
CA PHE A 28 1.18 0.72 2.53
C PHE A 28 2.61 0.22 2.24
N ILE A 29 3.34 0.91 1.37
CA ILE A 29 4.78 0.73 1.19
C ILE A 29 5.46 1.91 1.88
N ILE A 30 6.30 1.61 2.87
CA ILE A 30 7.01 2.57 3.70
C ILE A 30 8.50 2.39 3.44
N ASP A 31 9.19 3.48 3.13
CA ASP A 31 10.62 3.43 2.86
C ASP A 31 11.46 3.35 4.16
N PRO A 32 12.78 3.10 4.07
CA PRO A 32 13.65 3.04 5.26
C PRO A 32 13.73 4.34 6.08
N SER A 33 13.30 5.47 5.53
CA SER A 33 13.21 6.76 6.25
C SER A 33 11.86 6.93 6.98
N GLY A 34 10.98 5.92 6.91
CA GLY A 34 9.67 5.93 7.55
C GLY A 34 8.60 6.69 6.77
N ILE A 35 8.84 7.02 5.49
CA ILE A 35 7.88 7.76 4.68
C ILE A 35 7.01 6.80 3.86
N VAL A 36 5.69 7.00 3.91
CA VAL A 36 4.75 6.29 3.03
C VAL A 36 4.97 6.73 1.58
N ARG A 37 5.35 5.79 0.71
CA ARG A 37 5.57 6.03 -0.73
C ARG A 37 4.40 5.58 -1.59
N TYR A 38 3.63 4.61 -1.10
CA TYR A 38 2.46 4.09 -1.79
C TYR A 38 1.42 3.66 -0.77
N SER A 39 0.15 3.96 -1.07
CA SER A 39 -1.00 3.55 -0.28
C SER A 39 -2.15 3.18 -1.20
N VAL A 40 -2.77 2.03 -0.95
CA VAL A 40 -4.01 1.63 -1.62
C VAL A 40 -4.97 1.04 -0.60
N VAL A 41 -6.25 1.43 -0.71
CA VAL A 41 -7.31 0.98 0.20
C VAL A 41 -8.41 0.34 -0.65
N HIS A 42 -8.72 -0.91 -0.34
CA HIS A 42 -9.83 -1.63 -0.95
C HIS A 42 -10.95 -1.82 0.07
N ASP A 43 -12.18 -1.90 -0.44
CA ASP A 43 -13.34 -2.33 0.34
C ASP A 43 -13.21 -3.81 0.75
N LEU A 44 -13.99 -4.24 1.75
CA LEU A 44 -13.92 -5.55 2.38
C LEU A 44 -14.17 -6.70 1.39
N ASN A 45 -14.93 -6.45 0.34
CA ASN A 45 -15.29 -7.42 -0.71
C ASN A 45 -14.27 -7.50 -1.87
N VAL A 46 -13.26 -6.63 -1.93
CA VAL A 46 -12.29 -6.60 -3.03
C VAL A 46 -10.92 -7.12 -2.57
N GLY A 47 -10.42 -8.15 -3.25
CA GLY A 47 -9.08 -8.68 -3.03
C GLY A 47 -8.00 -7.76 -3.58
N ARG A 48 -6.81 -7.78 -2.95
CA ARG A 48 -5.63 -7.06 -3.46
C ARG A 48 -4.97 -7.85 -4.58
N ASN A 49 -4.32 -7.14 -5.49
CA ASN A 49 -3.39 -7.74 -6.46
C ASN A 49 -1.95 -7.69 -5.92
N VAL A 50 -1.34 -8.85 -5.71
CA VAL A 50 0.04 -8.96 -5.21
C VAL A 50 1.05 -8.53 -6.28
N ASP A 51 0.80 -8.87 -7.54
CA ASP A 51 1.70 -8.52 -8.65
C ASP A 51 1.79 -7.01 -8.83
N GLU A 52 0.67 -6.29 -8.68
CA GLU A 52 0.67 -4.82 -8.70
C GLU A 52 1.45 -4.22 -7.54
N THR A 53 1.35 -4.83 -6.34
CA THR A 53 2.13 -4.38 -5.18
C THR A 53 3.63 -4.53 -5.46
N LEU A 54 4.04 -5.66 -6.05
CA LEU A 54 5.44 -5.90 -6.42
C LEU A 54 5.90 -4.97 -7.55
N ARG A 55 5.06 -4.71 -8.55
CA ARG A 55 5.34 -3.79 -9.66
C ARG A 55 5.61 -2.37 -9.13
N VAL A 56 4.75 -1.87 -8.25
CA VAL A 56 4.94 -0.55 -7.63
C VAL A 56 6.18 -0.51 -6.74
N LEU A 57 6.45 -1.57 -5.95
CA LEU A 57 7.68 -1.64 -5.16
C LEU A 57 8.92 -1.52 -6.03
N LYS A 58 9.01 -2.31 -7.10
CA LYS A 58 10.14 -2.26 -8.05
C LYS A 58 10.26 -0.90 -8.73
N ALA A 59 9.13 -0.29 -9.11
CA ALA A 59 9.10 1.05 -9.69
C ALA A 59 9.72 2.08 -8.73
N LEU A 60 9.35 2.03 -7.44
CA LEU A 60 9.91 2.91 -6.40
C LEU A 60 11.42 2.69 -6.20
N GLU A 61 11.93 1.47 -6.42
CA GLU A 61 13.35 1.15 -6.32
C GLU A 61 14.18 1.62 -7.53
N THR A 62 13.56 1.91 -8.68
CA THR A 62 14.30 2.39 -9.87
C THR A 62 14.95 3.75 -9.67
N GLY A 63 14.37 4.61 -8.82
CA GLY A 63 14.78 6.00 -8.62
C GLY A 63 14.50 6.94 -9.81
N GLY A 64 13.89 6.45 -10.89
CA GLY A 64 13.54 7.23 -12.09
C GLY A 64 12.04 7.41 -12.29
N LEU A 65 11.65 7.96 -13.44
CA LEU A 65 10.25 8.20 -13.79
C LEU A 65 9.69 7.01 -14.56
N CYS A 66 8.94 6.14 -13.89
CA CYS A 66 8.24 5.04 -14.53
C CYS A 66 6.98 5.54 -15.27
N PRO A 67 6.77 5.18 -16.55
CA PRO A 67 5.53 5.48 -17.27
C PRO A 67 4.31 4.73 -16.69
N VAL A 68 3.12 5.06 -17.21
CA VAL A 68 1.88 4.33 -16.88
C VAL A 68 2.02 2.86 -17.29
N ASN A 69 1.53 1.95 -16.43
CA ASN A 69 1.63 0.50 -16.61
C ASN A 69 3.05 -0.05 -16.71
N TRP A 70 4.08 0.72 -16.32
CA TRP A 70 5.47 0.28 -16.37
C TRP A 70 5.69 -1.08 -15.71
N GLU A 71 6.39 -1.97 -16.40
CA GLU A 71 6.87 -3.25 -15.88
C GLU A 71 8.40 -3.30 -15.79
N GLU A 72 8.92 -4.19 -14.94
CA GLU A 72 10.36 -4.34 -14.75
C GLU A 72 11.04 -4.75 -16.08
N GLY A 73 12.03 -3.95 -16.47
CA GLY A 73 12.77 -4.12 -17.72
C GLY A 73 12.34 -3.18 -18.84
N GLU A 74 11.24 -2.43 -18.68
CA GLU A 74 10.86 -1.36 -19.60
C GLU A 74 11.65 -0.07 -19.37
N ASP A 75 11.77 0.74 -20.42
CA ASP A 75 12.47 2.01 -20.38
C ASP A 75 11.80 3.02 -19.42
N LEU A 76 12.63 3.79 -18.72
CA LEU A 76 12.20 4.93 -17.91
C LEU A 76 12.08 6.20 -18.76
N LEU A 77 11.33 7.18 -18.26
CA LEU A 77 11.17 8.51 -18.88
C LEU A 77 12.30 9.47 -18.49
#